data_AF-A0AAE3XNE6-F1
#
_entry.id   AF-A0AAE3XNE6-F1
#
_cell.length_a   1.000
_cell.length_b   1.000
_cell.length_c   1.000
_cell.angle_alpha   90.00
_cell.angle_beta   90.00
_cell.angle_gamma   90.00
#
_symmetry.space_group_name_H-M   'P 1'
#
loop_
_entity.id
_entity.type
_entity.pdbx_description
1 polymer ?
#
loop_
_entity_poly.entity_id
_entity_poly.type
_entity_poly.pdbx_seq_one_letter_code
_entity_poly.pdbx_strand_id
1 'polypeptide(L)'
;MKKILLGLCVMGFLFTSCGKNEKKLSQKVDSLQIQLNQKGADINYLTDQMSDINGLLDSIEMAEKIIHLNVEEGGREASTEQRLSNIKEYMKQTKSKLYELEEELKKSQGSNRNYAALVAQLRKAVDQKDIEVKNLSDQLMGVTAENKQLNGRINAMEDRLSELDLLIIAKQAELEELQAQTQDEKADLLFNQAEKTEQLAKKIHFAAKKKRNEYQVAYNLYEESYNLGNEDALSRMQALEKKIKK
;
A
#
# COMPACT_ATOMS: atom_id res chain seq x y z
N MET A 1 31.00 67.06 109.61
CA MET A 1 29.89 66.09 109.54
C MET A 1 29.19 66.21 108.19
N LYS A 2 29.02 65.06 107.52
CA LYS A 2 28.16 64.76 106.35
C LYS A 2 28.17 65.74 105.16
N LYS A 3 28.68 65.26 104.02
CA LYS A 3 27.95 65.10 102.73
C LYS A 3 28.92 64.64 101.62
N ILE A 4 28.34 64.07 100.57
CA ILE A 4 28.91 63.69 99.25
C ILE A 4 29.58 62.30 99.26
N LEU A 5 28.93 61.19 98.90
CA LEU A 5 28.13 60.80 97.71
C LEU A 5 29.03 60.45 96.49
N LEU A 6 28.77 59.25 95.95
CA LEU A 6 29.08 58.74 94.61
C LEU A 6 30.44 58.01 94.39
N GLY A 7 30.38 56.70 94.14
CA GLY A 7 31.54 55.93 93.68
C GLY A 7 31.28 54.43 93.42
N LEU A 8 30.79 54.13 92.22
CA LEU A 8 31.07 52.91 91.46
C LEU A 8 30.50 51.55 91.96
N CYS A 9 29.22 51.31 91.69
CA CYS A 9 28.70 49.95 91.51
C CYS A 9 27.95 49.90 90.17
N VAL A 10 28.70 49.76 89.08
CA VAL A 10 28.17 49.45 87.75
C VAL A 10 28.77 48.11 87.35
N MET A 11 28.12 47.04 87.80
CA MET A 11 28.33 45.72 87.23
C MET A 11 26.98 45.03 87.10
N GLY A 12 26.61 44.76 85.85
CA GLY A 12 25.43 43.98 85.48
C GLY A 12 24.25 44.83 85.04
N PHE A 13 24.16 45.11 83.74
CA PHE A 13 22.92 45.12 82.94
C PHE A 13 23.23 45.55 81.49
N LEU A 14 24.00 44.75 80.75
CA LEU A 14 24.18 44.94 79.30
C LEU A 14 24.23 43.61 78.54
N PHE A 15 23.26 42.71 78.73
CA PHE A 15 23.10 41.53 77.86
C PHE A 15 21.63 41.07 77.78
N THR A 16 20.71 41.87 77.24
CA THR A 16 19.36 41.35 76.90
C THR A 16 18.72 41.92 75.62
N SER A 17 19.42 42.71 74.80
CA SER A 17 18.79 43.32 73.60
C SER A 17 19.31 42.81 72.23
N CYS A 18 20.15 41.78 72.19
CA CYS A 18 20.61 41.16 70.95
C CYS A 18 19.98 39.76 70.81
N GLY A 19 18.81 39.65 70.18
CA GLY A 19 18.16 38.34 70.00
C GLY A 19 16.81 38.39 69.27
N LYS A 20 16.12 39.54 69.26
CA LYS A 20 14.88 39.71 68.46
C LYS A 20 15.16 39.94 66.97
N ASN A 21 16.29 40.56 66.62
CA ASN A 21 16.66 40.84 65.24
C ASN A 21 17.29 39.62 64.54
N GLU A 22 18.10 38.82 65.24
CA GLU A 22 18.63 37.55 64.72
C GLU A 22 17.52 36.54 64.42
N LYS A 23 16.54 36.37 65.33
CA LYS A 23 15.42 35.45 65.09
C LYS A 23 14.56 35.83 63.88
N LYS A 24 14.31 37.14 63.68
CA LYS A 24 13.61 37.63 62.48
C LYS A 24 14.43 37.46 61.20
N LEU A 25 15.76 37.61 61.30
CA LEU A 25 16.66 37.44 60.16
C LEU A 25 16.79 35.96 59.77
N SER A 26 16.96 35.07 60.75
CA SER A 26 16.94 33.61 60.57
C SER A 26 15.61 33.14 59.97
N GLN A 27 14.46 33.58 60.49
CA GLN A 27 13.16 33.24 59.90
C GLN A 27 13.00 33.71 58.45
N LYS A 28 13.58 34.86 58.08
CA LYS A 28 13.59 35.33 56.69
C LYS A 28 14.52 34.50 55.82
N VAL A 29 15.70 34.13 56.31
CA VAL A 29 16.63 33.26 55.60
C VAL A 29 16.01 31.88 55.38
N ASP A 30 15.39 31.29 56.40
CA ASP A 30 14.70 30.01 56.31
C ASP A 30 13.53 30.07 55.33
N SER A 31 12.74 31.16 55.37
CA SER A 31 11.65 31.39 54.41
C SER A 31 12.15 31.55 52.98
N LEU A 32 13.25 32.28 52.77
CA LEU A 32 13.87 32.45 51.45
C LEU A 32 14.50 31.15 50.95
N GLN A 33 15.09 30.34 51.83
CA GLN A 33 15.64 29.03 51.50
C GLN A 33 14.52 28.08 51.06
N ILE A 34 13.38 28.06 51.76
CA ILE A 34 12.21 27.28 51.38
C ILE A 34 11.68 27.73 50.01
N GLN A 35 11.56 29.04 49.78
CA GLN A 35 11.10 29.57 48.50
C GLN A 35 12.07 29.27 47.36
N LEU A 36 13.39 29.34 47.59
CA LEU A 36 14.41 28.98 46.60
C LEU A 36 14.38 27.48 46.28
N ASN A 37 14.25 26.63 47.29
CA ASN A 37 14.15 25.18 47.10
C ASN A 37 12.85 24.80 46.36
N GLN A 38 11.72 25.44 46.68
CA GLN A 38 10.46 25.25 45.96
C GLN A 38 10.58 25.69 44.50
N LYS A 39 11.14 26.88 44.23
CA LYS A 39 11.38 27.34 42.85
C LYS A 39 12.34 26.42 42.09
N GLY A 40 13.35 25.87 42.75
CA GLY A 40 14.27 24.89 42.14
C GLY A 40 13.58 23.59 41.76
N ALA A 41 12.68 23.09 42.62
CA ALA A 41 11.88 21.90 42.33
C ALA A 41 10.90 22.13 41.16
N ASP A 42 10.23 23.29 41.12
CA ASP A 42 9.34 23.66 40.02
C ASP A 42 10.10 23.72 38.69
N ILE A 43 11.30 24.31 38.68
CA ILE A 43 12.14 24.42 37.48
C ILE A 43 12.57 23.05 36.96
N ASN A 44 12.97 22.14 37.86
CA ASN A 44 13.37 20.79 37.47
C ASN A 44 12.18 20.03 36.87
N TYR A 45 11.00 20.10 37.51
CA TYR A 45 9.78 19.48 36.99
C TYR A 45 9.39 20.01 35.60
N LEU A 46 9.42 21.34 35.39
CA LEU A 46 9.13 21.94 34.09
C LEU A 46 10.13 21.48 33.01
N THR A 47 11.41 21.36 33.38
CA THR A 47 12.47 20.90 32.45
C THR A 47 12.28 19.43 32.09
N ASP A 48 11.91 18.58 33.05
CA ASP A 48 11.63 17.16 32.82
C ASP A 48 10.43 16.97 31.89
N GLN A 49 9.32 17.69 32.12
CA GLN A 49 8.15 17.64 31.22
C GLN A 49 8.48 18.11 29.80
N MET A 50 9.33 19.13 29.65
CA MET A 50 9.78 19.59 28.34
C MET A 50 10.65 18.54 27.64
N SER A 51 11.51 17.84 28.38
CA SER A 51 12.31 16.74 27.86
C SER A 51 11.42 15.59 27.37
N ASP A 52 10.38 15.23 28.14
CA ASP A 52 9.41 14.21 27.75
C ASP A 52 8.66 14.60 26.46
N ILE A 53 8.20 15.85 26.36
CA ILE A 53 7.51 16.37 25.18
C ILE A 53 8.42 16.29 23.95
N ASN A 54 9.69 16.68 24.07
CA ASN A 54 10.66 16.60 22.98
C ASN A 54 10.89 15.14 22.54
N GLY A 55 11.06 14.21 23.48
CA GLY A 55 11.22 12.79 23.14
C GLY A 55 10.00 12.19 22.42
N LEU A 56 8.79 12.63 22.77
CA LEU A 56 7.58 12.25 22.06
C LEU A 56 7.52 12.87 20.65
N LEU A 57 7.93 14.13 20.48
CA LEU A 57 8.01 14.79 19.18
C LEU A 57 9.02 14.11 18.24
N ASP A 58 10.19 13.72 18.75
CA ASP A 58 11.19 12.95 17.99
C ASP A 58 10.62 11.60 17.53
N SER A 59 9.85 10.94 18.41
CA SER A 59 9.17 9.67 18.10
C SER A 59 8.11 9.84 17.00
N ILE A 60 7.37 10.95 17.02
CA ILE A 60 6.42 11.32 15.96
C ILE A 60 7.17 11.54 14.64
N GLU A 61 8.24 12.34 14.64
CA GLU A 61 9.00 12.65 13.42
C GLU A 61 9.59 11.39 12.77
N MET A 62 10.17 10.48 13.56
CA MET A 62 10.69 9.22 13.04
C MET A 62 9.61 8.35 12.40
N ALA A 63 8.44 8.27 13.04
CA ALA A 63 7.33 7.48 12.52
C ALA A 63 6.73 8.11 11.25
N GLU A 64 6.61 9.44 11.19
CA GLU A 64 6.16 10.18 10.00
C GLU A 64 7.08 9.95 8.80
N LYS A 65 8.40 9.99 8.98
CA LYS A 65 9.38 9.72 7.90
C LYS A 65 9.17 8.34 7.27
N ILE A 66 8.91 7.33 8.10
CA ILE A 66 8.66 5.96 7.61
C ILE A 66 7.34 5.89 6.85
N ILE A 67 6.28 6.55 7.34
CA ILE A 67 5.01 6.59 6.61
C ILE A 67 5.17 7.32 5.28
N HIS A 68 5.91 8.42 5.23
CA HIS A 68 6.18 9.13 3.98
C HIS A 68 6.82 8.23 2.92
N LEU A 69 7.88 7.50 3.29
CA LEU A 69 8.54 6.54 2.39
C LEU A 69 7.56 5.46 1.92
N ASN A 70 6.77 4.90 2.83
CA ASN A 70 5.80 3.86 2.48
C ASN A 70 4.68 4.38 1.57
N VAL A 71 4.22 5.62 1.77
CA VAL A 71 3.20 6.26 0.92
C VAL A 71 3.75 6.49 -0.49
N GLU A 72 5.00 6.96 -0.62
CA GLU A 72 5.69 7.14 -1.91
C GLU A 72 5.89 5.81 -2.65
N GLU A 73 6.15 4.73 -1.92
CA GLU A 73 6.31 3.38 -2.48
C GLU A 73 4.98 2.63 -2.73
N GLY A 74 3.84 3.30 -2.55
CA GLY A 74 2.53 2.74 -2.89
C GLY A 74 1.82 2.00 -1.74
N GLY A 75 2.11 2.33 -0.48
CA GLY A 75 1.22 2.19 0.68
C GLY A 75 0.72 0.77 0.95
N ARG A 76 1.62 -0.20 1.11
CA ARG A 76 1.27 -1.62 1.24
C ARG A 76 1.99 -2.32 2.39
N GLU A 77 1.80 -1.85 3.61
CA GLU A 77 2.12 -2.68 4.77
C GLU A 77 1.15 -2.41 5.90
N ALA A 78 0.61 -3.48 6.51
CA ALA A 78 -0.11 -3.43 7.80
C ALA A 78 0.69 -2.71 8.90
N SER A 79 2.01 -2.63 8.72
CA SER A 79 2.92 -1.87 9.57
C SER A 79 2.65 -0.36 9.51
N THR A 80 2.15 0.17 8.39
CA THR A 80 1.93 1.59 8.14
C THR A 80 0.69 2.10 8.88
N GLU A 81 -0.41 1.34 8.88
CA GLU A 81 -1.60 1.69 9.67
C GLU A 81 -1.32 1.60 11.17
N GLN A 82 -0.55 0.59 11.60
CA GLN A 82 -0.13 0.46 13.00
C GLN A 82 0.77 1.63 13.42
N ARG A 83 1.71 2.06 12.56
CA ARG A 83 2.55 3.24 12.79
C ARG A 83 1.72 4.52 12.91
N LEU A 84 0.74 4.71 12.02
CA LEU A 84 -0.16 5.86 12.09
C LEU A 84 -0.98 5.86 13.39
N SER A 85 -1.43 4.69 13.85
CA SER A 85 -2.09 4.56 15.15
C SER A 85 -1.17 4.95 16.31
N ASN A 86 0.10 4.51 16.28
CA ASN A 86 1.08 4.87 17.30
C ASN A 86 1.36 6.38 17.31
N ILE A 87 1.49 7.01 16.14
CA ILE A 87 1.64 8.47 16.01
C ILE A 87 0.46 9.20 16.64
N LYS A 88 -0.78 8.76 16.37
CA LYS A 88 -1.98 9.37 16.96
C LYS A 88 -1.97 9.28 18.49
N GLU A 89 -1.50 8.17 19.04
CA GLU A 89 -1.35 8.00 20.49
C GLU A 89 -0.24 8.89 21.06
N TYR A 90 0.93 8.96 20.41
CA TYR A 90 1.99 9.89 20.83
C TYR A 90 1.52 11.35 20.78
N MET A 91 0.83 11.76 19.72
CA MET A 91 0.24 13.09 19.60
C MET A 91 -0.73 13.41 20.74
N LYS A 92 -1.56 12.44 21.14
CA LYS A 92 -2.48 12.59 22.27
C LYS A 92 -1.71 12.75 23.58
N GLN A 93 -0.67 11.95 23.81
CA GLN A 93 0.18 12.04 25.01
C GLN A 93 0.92 13.39 25.06
N THR A 94 1.49 13.83 23.94
CA THR A 94 2.18 15.12 23.83
C THR A 94 1.24 16.28 24.14
N LYS A 95 0.01 16.27 23.59
CA LYS A 95 -1.02 17.28 23.88
C LYS A 95 -1.43 17.29 25.35
N SER A 96 -1.57 16.12 25.98
CA SER A 96 -1.89 16.02 27.41
C SER A 96 -0.78 16.60 28.29
N LYS A 97 0.47 16.17 28.07
CA LYS A 97 1.63 16.68 28.80
C LYS A 97 1.84 18.18 28.61
N LEU A 98 1.61 18.68 27.40
CA LEU A 98 1.70 20.11 27.14
C LEU A 98 0.61 20.90 27.88
N TYR A 99 -0.61 20.38 27.96
CA TYR A 99 -1.67 20.99 28.75
C TYR A 99 -1.34 21.01 30.25
N GLU A 100 -0.82 19.90 30.79
CA GLU A 100 -0.35 19.83 32.19
C GLU A 100 0.77 20.85 32.45
N LEU A 101 1.72 20.96 31.52
CA LEU A 101 2.81 21.93 31.56
C LEU A 101 2.31 23.39 31.52
N GLU A 102 1.31 23.67 30.68
CA GLU A 102 0.65 24.99 30.61
C GLU A 102 -0.05 25.35 31.93
N GLU A 103 -0.74 24.40 32.56
CA GLU A 103 -1.44 24.62 33.82
C GLU A 103 -0.48 24.82 35.00
N GLU A 104 0.61 24.05 35.08
CA GLU A 104 1.59 24.25 36.15
C GLU A 104 2.38 25.55 36.00
N LEU A 105 2.66 25.98 34.78
CA LEU A 105 3.28 27.28 34.53
C LEU A 105 2.37 28.44 35.00
N LYS A 106 1.05 28.31 34.88
CA LYS A 106 0.09 29.34 35.38
C LYS A 106 0.04 29.40 36.91
N LYS A 107 0.19 28.26 37.60
CA LYS A 107 0.14 28.17 39.07
C LYS A 107 1.43 28.65 39.73
N SER A 108 2.57 28.52 39.06
CA SER A 108 3.86 29.03 39.55
C SER A 108 3.83 30.56 39.72
N GLN A 109 3.87 31.04 40.97
CA GLN A 109 3.80 32.48 41.36
C GLN A 109 5.00 33.35 40.90
N GLY A 110 5.83 32.86 40.00
CA GLY A 110 6.88 33.62 39.34
C GLY A 110 6.99 33.17 37.90
N SER A 111 6.03 33.56 37.05
CA SER A 111 6.04 33.25 35.63
C SER A 111 7.36 33.69 34.99
N ASN A 112 8.28 32.75 34.84
CA ASN A 112 9.52 32.98 34.12
C ASN A 112 9.14 33.14 32.64
N ARG A 113 9.19 34.38 32.13
CA ARG A 113 8.78 34.73 30.77
C ARG A 113 9.41 33.82 29.70
N ASN A 114 10.61 33.30 29.98
CA ASN A 114 11.32 32.38 29.11
C ASN A 114 10.61 31.02 28.98
N TYR A 115 10.11 30.45 30.09
CA TYR A 115 9.36 29.19 30.05
C TYR A 115 8.00 29.37 29.36
N ALA A 116 7.33 30.50 29.57
CA ALA A 116 6.10 30.81 28.85
C ALA A 116 6.31 30.91 27.34
N ALA A 117 7.41 31.53 26.90
CA ALA A 117 7.77 31.58 25.49
C ALA A 117 8.06 30.19 24.92
N LEU A 118 8.78 29.35 25.67
CA LEU A 118 9.12 27.98 25.25
C LEU A 118 7.88 27.08 25.16
N VAL A 119 6.97 27.12 26.14
CA VAL A 119 5.69 26.39 26.09
C VAL A 119 4.84 26.84 24.89
N ALA A 120 4.80 28.15 24.60
CA ALA A 120 4.12 28.66 23.42
C ALA A 120 4.76 28.17 22.10
N GLN A 121 6.08 27.99 22.05
CA GLN A 121 6.77 27.40 20.90
C GLN A 121 6.45 25.90 20.77
N LEU A 122 6.48 25.14 21.86
CA LEU A 122 6.07 23.73 21.88
C LEU A 122 4.63 23.57 21.40
N ARG A 123 3.72 24.46 21.82
CA ARG A 123 2.34 24.45 21.35
C ARG A 123 2.22 24.61 19.85
N LYS A 124 2.94 25.59 19.28
CA LYS A 124 2.98 25.77 17.82
C LYS A 124 3.54 24.55 17.09
N ALA A 125 4.61 23.95 17.62
CA ALA A 125 5.21 22.76 17.03
C ALA A 125 4.25 21.56 17.05
N VAL A 126 3.56 21.33 18.17
CA VAL A 126 2.53 20.29 18.29
C VAL A 126 1.36 20.54 17.36
N ASP A 127 0.88 21.78 17.24
CA ASP A 127 -0.22 22.12 16.34
C ASP A 127 0.18 21.92 14.86
N GLN A 128 1.43 22.24 14.49
CA GLN A 128 1.97 21.97 13.15
C GLN A 128 2.05 20.46 12.87
N LYS A 129 2.57 19.69 13.83
CA LYS A 129 2.65 18.22 13.71
C LYS A 129 1.27 17.59 13.59
N ASP A 130 0.27 18.09 14.30
CA ASP A 130 -1.11 17.60 14.17
C ASP A 130 -1.66 17.75 12.75
N ILE A 131 -1.32 18.85 12.08
CA ILE A 131 -1.70 19.10 10.68
C ILE A 131 -0.96 18.12 9.76
N GLU A 132 0.35 17.91 9.97
CA GLU A 132 1.17 16.97 9.19
C GLU A 132 0.66 15.53 9.32
N VAL A 133 0.42 15.05 10.54
CA VAL A 133 -0.14 13.72 10.82
C VAL A 133 -1.51 13.54 10.16
N LYS A 134 -2.35 14.59 10.16
CA LYS A 134 -3.65 14.55 9.48
C LYS A 134 -3.49 14.41 7.97
N ASN A 135 -2.63 15.23 7.37
CA ASN A 135 -2.37 15.17 5.92
C ASN A 135 -1.81 13.80 5.51
N LEU A 136 -0.88 13.24 6.29
CA LEU A 136 -0.35 11.89 6.09
C LEU A 136 -1.44 10.83 6.20
N SER A 137 -2.34 10.95 7.18
CA SER A 137 -3.50 10.05 7.33
C SER A 137 -4.41 10.10 6.09
N ASP A 138 -4.68 11.30 5.57
CA ASP A 138 -5.55 11.49 4.40
C ASP A 138 -4.88 10.95 3.12
N GLN A 139 -3.58 11.17 2.94
CA GLN A 139 -2.79 10.62 1.83
C GLN A 139 -2.77 9.09 1.86
N LEU A 140 -2.50 8.49 3.03
CA LEU A 140 -2.49 7.04 3.19
C LEU A 140 -3.86 6.44 2.83
N MET A 141 -4.96 7.04 3.32
CA MET A 141 -6.31 6.60 2.95
C MET A 141 -6.57 6.67 1.44
N GLY A 142 -6.09 7.72 0.78
CA GLY A 142 -6.19 7.87 -0.68
C GLY A 142 -5.46 6.75 -1.42
N VAL A 143 -4.19 6.52 -1.10
CA VAL A 143 -3.37 5.48 -1.72
C VAL A 143 -3.93 4.08 -1.45
N THR A 144 -4.41 3.80 -0.23
CA THR A 144 -5.06 2.53 0.10
C THR A 144 -6.33 2.30 -0.74
N ALA A 145 -7.14 3.35 -0.93
CA ALA A 145 -8.35 3.26 -1.76
C ALA A 145 -8.02 3.02 -3.24
N GLU A 146 -7.04 3.75 -3.77
CA GLU A 146 -6.56 3.57 -5.15
C GLU A 146 -6.01 2.15 -5.37
N ASN A 147 -5.18 1.64 -4.45
CA ASN A 147 -4.68 0.27 -4.50
C ASN A 147 -5.81 -0.77 -4.50
N LYS A 148 -6.85 -0.58 -3.68
CA LYS A 148 -8.00 -1.48 -3.66
C LYS A 148 -8.73 -1.47 -5.01
N GLN A 149 -8.88 -0.30 -5.62
CA GLN A 149 -9.48 -0.18 -6.95
C GLN A 149 -8.62 -0.85 -8.02
N LEU A 150 -7.30 -0.64 -7.99
CA LEU A 150 -6.36 -1.28 -8.93
C LEU A 150 -6.39 -2.80 -8.81
N ASN A 151 -6.40 -3.35 -7.59
CA ASN A 151 -6.53 -4.80 -7.40
C ASN A 151 -7.88 -5.32 -7.95
N GLY A 152 -8.97 -4.59 -7.75
CA GLY A 152 -10.26 -4.94 -8.35
C GLY A 152 -10.22 -4.96 -9.87
N ARG A 153 -9.50 -4.02 -10.49
CA ARG A 153 -9.30 -3.99 -11.95
C ARG A 153 -8.44 -5.15 -12.44
N ILE A 154 -7.39 -5.52 -11.70
CA ILE A 154 -6.53 -6.67 -12.03
C ILE A 154 -7.37 -7.95 -12.02
N ASN A 155 -8.13 -8.20 -10.96
CA ASN A 155 -9.00 -9.40 -10.87
C ASN A 155 -10.00 -9.44 -12.03
N ALA A 156 -10.63 -8.31 -12.38
CA ALA A 156 -11.56 -8.26 -13.51
C ALA A 156 -10.85 -8.50 -14.87
N MET A 157 -9.58 -8.10 -15.00
CA MET A 157 -8.78 -8.42 -16.19
C MET A 157 -8.39 -9.89 -16.23
N GLU A 158 -8.07 -10.51 -15.10
CA GLU A 158 -7.81 -11.95 -14.98
C GLU A 158 -9.04 -12.77 -15.36
N ASP A 159 -10.22 -12.42 -14.85
CA ASP A 159 -11.50 -13.06 -15.21
C ASP A 159 -11.75 -12.97 -16.72
N ARG A 160 -11.53 -11.78 -17.32
CA ARG A 160 -11.70 -11.57 -18.75
C ARG A 160 -10.69 -12.34 -19.61
N LEU A 161 -9.44 -12.47 -19.15
CA LEU A 161 -8.44 -13.29 -19.83
C LEU A 161 -8.85 -14.76 -19.81
N SER A 162 -9.34 -15.26 -18.67
CA SER A 162 -9.85 -16.64 -18.57
C SER A 162 -11.04 -16.90 -19.49
N GLU A 163 -11.98 -15.94 -19.61
CA GLU A 163 -13.10 -16.03 -20.55
C GLU A 163 -12.62 -16.05 -22.01
N LEU A 164 -11.64 -15.20 -22.35
CA LEU A 164 -11.06 -15.18 -23.70
C LEU A 164 -10.33 -16.49 -24.03
N ASP A 165 -9.63 -17.10 -23.10
CA ASP A 165 -8.97 -18.40 -23.30
C ASP A 165 -10.00 -19.51 -23.62
N LEU A 166 -11.12 -19.55 -22.88
CA LEU A 166 -12.21 -20.48 -23.16
C LEU A 166 -12.82 -20.24 -24.54
N LEU A 167 -12.98 -18.97 -24.94
CA LEU A 167 -13.49 -18.62 -26.26
C LEU A 167 -12.54 -19.03 -27.37
N ILE A 168 -11.22 -18.87 -27.18
CA ILE A 168 -10.20 -19.32 -28.14
C ILE A 168 -10.27 -20.83 -28.32
N ILE A 169 -10.37 -21.60 -27.23
CA ILE A 169 -10.49 -23.07 -27.28
C ILE A 169 -11.75 -23.47 -28.07
N ALA A 170 -12.89 -22.85 -27.77
CA ALA A 170 -14.14 -23.14 -28.47
C ALA A 170 -14.05 -22.81 -29.96
N LYS A 171 -13.45 -21.67 -30.32
CA LYS A 171 -13.27 -21.27 -31.72
C LYS A 171 -12.27 -22.14 -32.48
N GLN A 172 -11.25 -22.65 -31.81
CA GLN A 172 -10.33 -23.63 -32.40
C GLN A 172 -11.05 -24.94 -32.74
N ALA A 173 -11.87 -25.45 -31.82
CA ALA A 173 -12.68 -26.65 -32.08
C ALA A 173 -13.67 -26.44 -33.24
N GLU A 174 -14.35 -25.29 -33.30
CA GLU A 174 -15.25 -24.95 -34.41
C GLU A 174 -14.50 -24.84 -35.75
N LEU A 175 -13.28 -24.29 -35.76
CA LEU A 175 -12.44 -24.23 -36.95
C LEU A 175 -11.99 -25.62 -37.41
N GLU A 176 -11.61 -26.50 -36.49
CA GLU A 176 -11.24 -27.89 -36.79
C GLU A 176 -12.44 -28.64 -37.40
N GLU A 177 -13.63 -28.47 -36.84
CA GLU A 177 -14.86 -29.08 -37.36
C GLU A 177 -15.19 -28.55 -38.76
N LEU A 178 -15.14 -27.23 -38.97
CA LEU A 178 -15.40 -26.62 -40.27
C LEU A 178 -14.37 -27.05 -41.33
N GLN A 179 -13.11 -27.21 -40.94
CA GLN A 179 -12.06 -27.71 -41.83
C GLN A 179 -12.31 -29.15 -42.23
N ALA A 180 -12.72 -30.02 -41.30
CA ALA A 180 -13.10 -31.40 -41.59
C ALA A 180 -14.30 -31.44 -42.56
N GLN A 181 -15.36 -30.67 -42.29
CA GLN A 181 -16.53 -30.59 -43.17
C GLN A 181 -16.17 -30.10 -44.59
N THR A 182 -15.27 -29.10 -44.70
CA THR A 182 -14.82 -28.60 -46.00
C THR A 182 -13.98 -29.63 -46.76
N GLN A 183 -13.17 -30.44 -46.06
CA GLN A 183 -12.41 -31.52 -46.66
C GLN A 183 -13.33 -32.63 -47.17
N ASP A 184 -14.33 -33.02 -46.38
CA ASP A 184 -15.34 -34.01 -46.75
C ASP A 184 -16.14 -33.55 -47.98
N GLU A 185 -16.65 -32.31 -47.97
CA GLU A 185 -17.42 -31.76 -49.10
C GLU A 185 -16.58 -31.68 -50.38
N LYS A 186 -15.29 -31.30 -50.26
CA LYS A 186 -14.36 -31.28 -51.39
C LYS A 186 -14.06 -32.70 -51.90
N ALA A 187 -13.91 -33.67 -51.01
CA ALA A 187 -13.71 -35.07 -51.38
C ALA A 187 -14.91 -35.60 -52.18
N ASP A 188 -16.14 -35.27 -51.76
CA ASP A 188 -17.38 -35.66 -52.43
C ASP A 188 -17.56 -35.00 -53.81
N LEU A 189 -17.20 -33.72 -53.97
CA LEU A 189 -17.24 -33.05 -55.27
C LEU A 189 -16.30 -33.70 -56.28
N LEU A 190 -15.07 -34.03 -55.86
CA LEU A 190 -14.09 -34.72 -56.70
C LEU A 190 -14.55 -36.13 -57.07
N PHE A 191 -15.13 -36.87 -56.11
CA PHE A 191 -15.72 -38.19 -56.37
C PHE A 191 -16.83 -38.11 -57.43
N ASN A 192 -17.77 -37.18 -57.27
CA ASN A 192 -18.86 -36.97 -58.22
C ASN A 192 -18.34 -36.56 -59.62
N GLN A 193 -17.28 -35.75 -59.67
CA GLN A 193 -16.63 -35.37 -60.93
C GLN A 193 -15.93 -36.56 -61.59
N ALA A 194 -15.29 -37.42 -60.80
CA ALA A 194 -14.68 -38.66 -61.26
C ALA A 194 -15.71 -39.65 -61.82
N GLU A 195 -16.87 -39.82 -61.16
CA GLU A 195 -17.97 -40.65 -61.65
C GLU A 195 -18.51 -40.18 -63.01
N LYS A 196 -18.73 -38.86 -63.15
CA LYS A 196 -19.15 -38.26 -64.43
C LYS A 196 -18.11 -38.52 -65.52
N THR A 197 -16.83 -38.36 -65.22
CA THR A 197 -15.72 -38.59 -66.16
C THR A 197 -15.61 -40.08 -66.55
N GLU A 198 -15.74 -41.00 -65.59
CA GLU A 198 -15.77 -42.43 -65.85
C GLU A 198 -16.96 -42.81 -66.75
N GLN A 199 -18.15 -42.25 -66.52
CA GLN A 199 -19.32 -42.49 -67.35
C GLN A 199 -19.13 -41.97 -68.79
N LEU A 200 -18.49 -40.81 -68.96
CA LEU A 200 -18.12 -40.29 -70.27
C LEU A 200 -17.15 -41.24 -70.99
N ALA A 201 -16.11 -41.72 -70.29
CA ALA A 201 -15.18 -42.71 -70.82
C ALA A 201 -15.90 -44.00 -71.28
N LYS A 202 -16.87 -44.49 -70.50
CA LYS A 202 -17.69 -45.67 -70.86
C LYS A 202 -18.42 -45.49 -72.19
N LYS A 203 -18.96 -44.29 -72.45
CA LYS A 203 -19.71 -43.93 -73.68
C LYS A 203 -18.83 -43.79 -74.94
N ILE A 204 -17.51 -43.73 -74.80
CA ILE A 204 -16.60 -43.70 -75.96
C ILE A 204 -16.45 -45.13 -76.49
N HIS A 205 -16.92 -45.39 -77.71
CA HIS A 205 -16.89 -46.72 -78.35
C HIS A 205 -15.75 -46.91 -79.35
N PHE A 206 -15.44 -45.89 -80.16
CA PHE A 206 -14.56 -46.04 -81.33
C PHE A 206 -13.20 -45.32 -81.23
N ALA A 207 -12.82 -44.83 -80.04
CA ALA A 207 -11.56 -44.12 -79.82
C ALA A 207 -10.85 -44.64 -78.55
N ALA A 208 -10.17 -45.78 -78.67
CA ALA A 208 -9.57 -46.49 -77.53
C ALA A 208 -8.56 -45.65 -76.73
N LYS A 209 -7.68 -44.91 -77.42
CA LYS A 209 -6.71 -44.01 -76.76
C LYS A 209 -7.40 -42.90 -75.96
N LYS A 210 -8.41 -42.27 -76.55
CA LYS A 210 -9.20 -41.22 -75.88
C LYS A 210 -9.92 -41.79 -74.66
N LYS A 211 -10.55 -42.96 -74.79
CA LYS A 211 -11.21 -43.68 -73.69
C LYS A 211 -10.25 -43.99 -72.53
N ARG A 212 -9.04 -44.46 -72.83
CA ARG A 212 -8.01 -44.74 -71.80
C ARG A 212 -7.59 -43.46 -71.07
N ASN A 213 -7.41 -42.35 -71.81
CA ASN A 213 -7.08 -41.07 -71.21
C ASN A 213 -8.19 -40.56 -70.27
N GLU A 214 -9.46 -40.68 -70.66
CA GLU A 214 -10.58 -40.29 -69.79
C GLU A 214 -10.66 -41.17 -68.53
N TYR A 215 -10.34 -42.47 -68.62
CA TYR A 215 -10.21 -43.31 -67.44
C TYR A 215 -9.03 -42.91 -66.54
N GLN A 216 -7.91 -42.46 -67.11
CA GLN A 216 -6.80 -41.93 -66.32
C GLN A 216 -7.19 -40.63 -65.60
N VAL A 217 -7.92 -39.74 -66.25
CA VAL A 217 -8.43 -38.51 -65.63
C VAL A 217 -9.40 -38.85 -64.50
N ALA A 218 -10.33 -39.78 -64.71
CA ALA A 218 -11.22 -40.26 -63.64
C ALA A 218 -10.44 -40.91 -62.47
N TYR A 219 -9.39 -41.68 -62.77
CA TYR A 219 -8.53 -42.31 -61.76
C TYR A 219 -7.84 -41.25 -60.87
N ASN A 220 -7.24 -40.22 -61.48
CA ASN A 220 -6.55 -39.16 -60.74
C ASN A 220 -7.55 -38.37 -59.87
N LEU A 221 -8.77 -38.12 -60.36
CA LEU A 221 -9.81 -37.44 -59.57
C LEU A 221 -10.29 -38.28 -58.38
N TYR A 222 -10.41 -39.61 -58.53
CA TYR A 222 -10.68 -40.49 -57.40
C TYR A 222 -9.49 -40.56 -56.42
N GLU A 223 -8.25 -40.52 -56.92
CA GLU A 223 -7.06 -40.46 -56.06
C GLU A 223 -7.03 -39.20 -55.20
N GLU A 224 -7.33 -38.04 -55.80
CA GLU A 224 -7.46 -36.77 -55.07
C GLU A 224 -8.61 -36.80 -54.05
N SER A 225 -9.76 -37.39 -54.40
CA SER A 225 -10.89 -37.60 -53.49
C SER A 225 -10.54 -38.53 -52.31
N TYR A 226 -9.85 -39.64 -52.58
CA TYR A 226 -9.38 -40.59 -51.56
C TYR A 226 -8.39 -39.94 -50.60
N ASN A 227 -7.44 -39.16 -51.12
CA ASN A 227 -6.45 -38.44 -50.31
C ASN A 227 -7.08 -37.39 -49.39
N LEU A 228 -8.31 -36.96 -49.67
CA LEU A 228 -9.10 -36.05 -48.82
C LEU A 228 -10.07 -36.80 -47.88
N GLY A 229 -10.05 -38.13 -47.85
CA GLY A 229 -10.79 -38.93 -46.86
C GLY A 229 -11.99 -39.73 -47.40
N ASN A 230 -12.35 -39.62 -48.69
CA ASN A 230 -13.45 -40.40 -49.27
C ASN A 230 -12.99 -41.84 -49.58
N GLU A 231 -13.26 -42.77 -48.67
CA GLU A 231 -12.83 -44.18 -48.78
C GLU A 231 -13.47 -44.93 -49.96
N ASP A 232 -14.67 -44.52 -50.40
CA ASP A 232 -15.37 -45.17 -51.53
C ASP A 232 -14.58 -45.05 -52.84
N ALA A 233 -13.77 -43.99 -52.97
CA ALA A 233 -12.92 -43.73 -54.14
C ALA A 233 -11.90 -44.86 -54.40
N LEU A 234 -11.41 -45.54 -53.35
CA LEU A 234 -10.43 -46.61 -53.46
C LEU A 234 -10.93 -47.77 -54.33
N SER A 235 -12.18 -48.17 -54.12
CA SER A 235 -12.80 -49.26 -54.88
C SER A 235 -12.91 -48.94 -56.38
N ARG A 236 -13.20 -47.67 -56.71
CA ARG A 236 -13.31 -47.17 -58.08
C ARG A 236 -11.94 -47.11 -58.76
N MET A 237 -10.91 -46.63 -58.05
CA MET A 237 -9.53 -46.58 -58.55
C MET A 237 -9.03 -47.97 -58.96
N GLN A 238 -9.20 -48.98 -58.11
CA GLN A 238 -8.80 -50.37 -58.40
C GLN A 238 -9.52 -50.93 -59.63
N ALA A 239 -10.79 -50.59 -59.82
CA ALA A 239 -11.56 -51.00 -61.00
C ALA A 239 -11.08 -50.30 -62.29
N LEU A 240 -10.67 -49.03 -62.20
CA LEU A 240 -10.15 -48.25 -63.32
C LEU A 240 -8.74 -48.68 -63.72
N GLU A 241 -7.88 -49.02 -62.77
CA GLU A 241 -6.50 -49.46 -63.03
C GLU A 241 -6.45 -50.66 -64.00
N LYS A 242 -7.40 -51.61 -63.84
CA LYS A 242 -7.58 -52.75 -64.73
C LYS A 242 -8.03 -52.36 -66.15
N LYS A 243 -8.73 -51.24 -66.30
CA LYS A 243 -9.23 -50.72 -67.59
C LYS A 243 -8.20 -49.85 -68.30
N ILE A 244 -7.30 -49.22 -67.55
CA ILE A 244 -6.21 -48.39 -68.09
C ILE A 244 -5.07 -49.27 -68.63
N LYS A 245 -4.77 -50.39 -67.95
CA LYS A 245 -3.70 -51.33 -68.33
C LYS A 245 -4.06 -52.23 -69.54
N LYS A 246 -5.33 -52.32 -69.93
CA LYS A 246 -5.82 -53.03 -71.13
C LYS A 246 -5.83 -52.12 -72.34
#